data_AF-A0A077WJX2-F1
#
_entry.id   AF-A0A077WJX2-F1
#
_cell.length_a   1.000
_cell.length_b   1.000
_cell.length_c   1.000
_cell.angle_alpha   90.00
_cell.angle_beta   90.00
_cell.angle_gamma   90.00
#
_symmetry.space_group_name_H-M   'P 1'
#
loop_
_entity.id
_entity.type
_entity.pdbx_description
1 polymer ?
#
loop_
_entity_poly.entity_id
_entity_poly.type
_entity_poly.pdbx_seq_one_letter_code
_entity_poly.pdbx_strand_id
1 'polypeptide(L)'
;MGLTDIFSSIFPTAYAEEAAAPSVEQNEPVEEQPSAQEPVAEEPAAEEEPAAEEEEEEEEEVVDPKEAIMEECSNQCSALKKHLDECNERVENGSNENCIEEFFHFMHCADECAAPKIFAATK
;
A
#
# COMPACT_ATOMS: atom_id res chain seq x y z
N MET A 1 37.53 32.00 -12.86
CA MET A 1 36.78 30.75 -12.60
C MET A 1 36.71 30.63 -11.10
N GLY A 2 35.68 31.26 -10.54
CA GLY A 2 35.67 31.78 -9.18
C GLY A 2 35.06 30.76 -8.22
N LEU A 3 35.38 30.90 -6.93
CA LEU A 3 34.81 30.07 -5.86
C LEU A 3 33.28 30.19 -5.75
N THR A 4 32.68 31.17 -6.44
CA THR A 4 31.23 31.35 -6.60
C THR A 4 30.57 30.28 -7.48
N ASP A 5 31.33 29.61 -8.33
CA ASP A 5 30.80 28.60 -9.27
C ASP A 5 30.50 27.25 -8.57
N ILE A 6 31.14 26.98 -7.43
CA ILE A 6 30.99 25.70 -6.69
C ILE A 6 29.73 25.69 -5.82
N PHE A 7 29.32 26.84 -5.30
CA PHE A 7 28.12 26.91 -4.45
C PHE A 7 26.82 26.88 -5.25
N SER A 8 26.84 27.25 -6.54
CA SER A 8 25.66 27.27 -7.40
C SER A 8 25.23 25.88 -7.91
N SER A 9 26.09 24.86 -7.83
CA SER A 9 25.79 23.51 -8.30
C SER A 9 25.30 22.57 -7.20
N ILE A 10 25.50 22.93 -5.92
CA ILE A 10 25.13 22.10 -4.75
C ILE A 10 23.71 22.43 -4.25
N PHE A 11 23.18 23.61 -4.54
CA PHE A 11 21.82 23.99 -4.17
C PHE A 11 20.99 24.30 -5.43
N PRO A 12 20.24 23.31 -5.95
CA PRO A 12 19.25 23.57 -6.97
C PRO A 12 18.17 24.48 -6.37
N THR A 13 18.14 25.74 -6.84
CA THR A 13 16.99 26.64 -6.84
C THR A 13 16.03 26.50 -5.65
N ALA A 14 16.41 27.03 -4.49
CA ALA A 14 15.49 27.40 -3.40
C ALA A 14 14.67 28.66 -3.75
N TYR A 15 14.16 28.72 -4.99
CA TYR A 15 13.26 29.76 -5.49
C TYR A 15 12.11 29.07 -6.23
N ALA A 16 11.47 28.12 -5.54
CA ALA A 16 10.05 27.87 -5.74
C ALA A 16 9.34 28.91 -4.88
N GLU A 17 8.77 29.88 -5.60
CA GLU A 17 7.91 30.96 -5.16
C GLU A 17 7.13 30.72 -3.87
N GLU A 18 7.10 31.77 -3.05
CA GLU A 18 6.03 32.09 -2.12
C GLU A 18 4.66 31.88 -2.78
N ALA A 19 3.99 30.78 -2.50
CA ALA A 19 2.54 30.71 -2.49
C ALA A 19 2.11 30.52 -1.04
N ALA A 20 1.80 31.66 -0.42
CA ALA A 20 1.17 31.76 0.88
C ALA A 20 0.08 30.70 1.06
N ALA A 21 0.14 29.98 2.18
CA ALA A 21 -1.02 29.28 2.70
C ALA A 21 -2.13 30.29 3.05
N PRO A 22 -3.38 30.01 2.68
CA PRO A 22 -4.49 30.33 3.55
C PRO A 22 -5.13 29.03 4.04
N SER A 23 -5.07 28.84 5.37
CA SER A 23 -6.02 28.02 6.10
C SER A 23 -7.44 28.51 5.81
N VAL A 24 -8.31 27.60 5.37
CA VAL A 24 -9.75 27.80 5.43
C VAL A 24 -10.33 26.51 6.00
N GLU A 25 -10.59 26.52 7.30
CA GLU A 25 -11.71 25.78 7.87
C GLU A 25 -12.95 26.15 7.07
N GLN A 26 -13.63 25.16 6.50
CA GLN A 26 -15.05 25.25 6.22
C GLN A 26 -15.64 23.84 6.29
N ASN A 27 -16.27 23.64 7.44
CA ASN A 27 -17.25 22.61 7.75
C ASN A 27 -18.45 22.81 6.80
N GLU A 28 -18.70 21.86 5.89
CA GLU A 28 -20.00 21.77 5.20
C GLU A 28 -20.51 20.32 5.24
N PRO A 29 -21.82 20.13 5.49
CA PRO A 29 -22.40 18.85 5.86
C PRO A 29 -22.59 17.93 4.65
N VAL A 30 -22.32 16.64 4.86
CA VAL A 30 -22.69 15.57 3.91
C VAL A 30 -24.21 15.44 3.93
N GLU A 31 -24.84 15.79 2.81
CA GLU A 31 -26.25 15.52 2.57
C GLU A 31 -26.49 14.00 2.45
N GLU A 32 -27.28 13.49 3.38
CA GLU A 32 -27.78 12.13 3.45
C GLU A 32 -28.90 11.96 2.40
N GLN A 33 -28.62 11.25 1.29
CA GLN A 33 -29.65 10.84 0.34
C GLN A 33 -30.18 9.44 0.68
N PRO A 34 -31.47 9.27 1.04
CA PRO A 34 -32.06 7.97 1.23
C PRO A 34 -32.51 7.41 -0.12
N SER A 35 -31.76 6.45 -0.65
CA SER A 35 -32.17 5.67 -1.82
C SER A 35 -33.17 4.60 -1.39
N ALA A 36 -34.46 4.96 -1.40
CA ALA A 36 -35.55 4.00 -1.36
C ALA A 36 -35.84 3.51 -2.79
N GLN A 37 -35.69 2.20 -3.06
CA GLN A 37 -36.47 1.46 -4.07
C GLN A 37 -36.12 -0.05 -4.03
N GLU A 38 -37.00 -0.85 -3.43
CA GLU A 38 -37.21 -2.26 -3.78
C GLU A 38 -38.16 -2.33 -5.01
N PRO A 39 -38.52 -3.51 -5.55
CA PRO A 39 -37.71 -4.61 -6.10
C PRO A 39 -38.06 -4.80 -7.60
N VAL A 40 -37.15 -5.38 -8.41
CA VAL A 40 -37.48 -5.77 -9.80
C VAL A 40 -37.63 -7.28 -9.90
N ALA A 41 -38.75 -7.65 -10.49
CA ALA A 41 -39.33 -8.97 -10.62
C ALA A 41 -38.43 -10.03 -11.29
N GLU A 42 -38.58 -11.24 -10.78
CA GLU A 42 -38.15 -12.51 -11.32
C GLU A 42 -39.20 -13.04 -12.32
N GLU A 43 -38.77 -13.58 -13.48
CA GLU A 43 -39.28 -14.79 -14.16
C GLU A 43 -38.90 -14.84 -15.68
N PRO A 44 -38.85 -16.04 -16.30
CA PRO A 44 -37.64 -16.56 -16.97
C PRO A 44 -37.83 -16.86 -18.49
N ALA A 45 -36.96 -17.75 -19.01
CA ALA A 45 -36.96 -18.47 -20.29
C ALA A 45 -36.01 -17.88 -21.36
N ALA A 46 -34.87 -18.50 -21.66
CA ALA A 46 -34.62 -19.76 -22.39
C ALA A 46 -34.23 -19.45 -23.84
N GLU A 47 -33.01 -19.83 -24.25
CA GLU A 47 -32.69 -20.41 -25.56
C GLU A 47 -31.19 -20.80 -25.59
N GLU A 48 -30.94 -22.08 -25.86
CA GLU A 48 -29.62 -22.66 -26.18
C GLU A 48 -29.21 -22.25 -27.60
N GLU A 49 -27.93 -21.95 -27.84
CA GLU A 49 -27.19 -22.42 -29.03
C GLU A 49 -25.68 -22.51 -28.72
N PRO A 50 -24.96 -23.50 -29.28
CA PRO A 50 -23.60 -23.84 -28.89
C PRO A 50 -22.59 -22.95 -29.63
N ALA A 51 -21.79 -22.20 -28.88
CA ALA A 51 -20.69 -21.42 -29.42
C ALA A 51 -19.36 -22.01 -28.94
N ALA A 52 -18.57 -22.43 -29.93
CA ALA A 52 -17.12 -22.47 -29.99
C ALA A 52 -16.37 -23.00 -28.76
N GLU A 53 -15.63 -24.09 -28.99
CA GLU A 53 -14.40 -24.39 -28.26
C GLU A 53 -13.46 -23.17 -28.36
N GLU A 54 -13.58 -22.22 -27.42
CA GLU A 54 -12.47 -21.35 -27.06
C GLU A 54 -11.55 -22.19 -26.19
N GLU A 55 -10.42 -22.61 -26.76
CA GLU A 55 -9.22 -22.87 -25.96
C GLU A 55 -8.89 -21.55 -25.25
N GLU A 56 -9.50 -21.32 -24.10
CA GLU A 56 -8.92 -20.44 -23.09
C GLU A 56 -7.59 -21.08 -22.70
N GLU A 57 -6.51 -20.65 -23.36
CA GLU A 57 -5.19 -20.69 -22.73
C GLU A 57 -5.34 -19.93 -21.42
N GLU A 58 -5.61 -20.66 -20.32
CA GLU A 58 -5.46 -20.16 -18.97
C GLU A 58 -4.02 -19.62 -18.89
N GLU A 59 -3.87 -18.30 -18.99
CA GLU A 59 -2.65 -17.61 -18.60
C GLU A 59 -2.43 -17.97 -17.13
N GLU A 60 -1.64 -19.00 -16.86
CA GLU A 60 -1.21 -19.35 -15.51
C GLU A 60 -0.54 -18.10 -14.91
N GLU A 61 -1.27 -17.41 -14.03
CA GLU A 61 -0.80 -16.20 -13.38
C GLU A 61 0.46 -16.57 -12.57
N VAL A 62 1.62 -16.10 -13.03
CA VAL A 62 2.90 -16.40 -12.40
C VAL A 62 2.91 -15.72 -11.03
N VAL A 63 2.65 -16.50 -9.98
CA VAL A 63 2.63 -16.02 -8.59
C VAL A 63 4.03 -15.56 -8.17
N ASP A 64 4.16 -14.35 -7.62
CA ASP A 64 5.43 -13.82 -7.11
C ASP A 64 5.88 -14.63 -5.88
N PRO A 65 7.01 -15.36 -5.94
CA PRO A 65 7.52 -16.12 -4.80
C PRO A 65 7.85 -15.23 -3.59
N LYS A 66 8.05 -13.93 -3.78
CA LYS A 66 8.33 -12.97 -2.71
C LYS A 66 7.23 -12.97 -1.65
N GLU A 67 5.96 -13.01 -2.03
CA GLU A 67 4.85 -12.87 -1.06
C GLU A 67 4.85 -14.02 -0.06
N ALA A 68 4.90 -15.25 -0.55
CA ALA A 68 4.98 -16.44 0.29
C ALA A 68 6.24 -16.45 1.17
N ILE A 69 7.38 -16.04 0.63
CA ILE A 69 8.65 -15.95 1.38
C ILE A 69 8.56 -14.88 2.48
N MET A 70 8.00 -13.72 2.18
CA MET A 70 7.85 -12.62 3.15
C MET A 70 6.87 -12.99 4.27
N GLU A 71 5.80 -13.71 3.97
CA GLU A 71 4.87 -14.23 4.99
C GLU A 71 5.57 -15.24 5.91
N GLU A 72 6.29 -16.22 5.34
CA GLU A 72 7.06 -17.21 6.11
C GLU A 72 8.08 -16.54 7.03
N CYS A 73 8.84 -15.57 6.52
CA CYS A 73 9.86 -14.86 7.27
C CYS A 73 9.28 -13.91 8.32
N SER A 74 8.14 -13.27 8.04
CA SER A 74 7.44 -12.42 9.02
C SER A 74 6.99 -13.20 10.25
N ASN A 75 6.57 -14.46 10.08
CA ASN A 75 6.13 -15.33 11.18
C ASN A 75 7.26 -15.64 12.19
N GLN A 76 8.53 -15.57 11.75
CA GLN A 76 9.69 -15.76 12.62
C GLN A 76 9.97 -14.54 13.51
N CYS A 77 9.44 -13.38 13.15
CA CYS A 77 9.68 -12.09 13.80
C CYS A 77 8.50 -11.64 14.70
N SER A 78 7.72 -12.60 15.22
CA SER A 78 6.46 -12.35 15.96
C SER A 78 6.60 -11.42 17.16
N ALA A 79 7.73 -11.43 17.88
CA ALA A 79 7.96 -10.52 19.00
C ALA A 79 8.09 -9.06 18.55
N LEU A 80 8.78 -8.81 17.43
CA LEU A 80 8.93 -7.47 16.86
C LEU A 80 7.63 -7.01 16.22
N LYS A 81 6.90 -7.93 15.58
CA LYS A 81 5.54 -7.68 15.10
C LYS A 81 4.61 -7.26 16.24
N LYS A 82 4.68 -7.93 17.38
CA LYS A 82 3.89 -7.56 18.56
C LYS A 82 4.20 -6.13 19.03
N HIS A 83 5.47 -5.71 19.07
CA HIS A 83 5.82 -4.34 19.44
C HIS A 83 5.29 -3.31 18.43
N LEU A 84 5.36 -3.62 17.13
CA LEU A 84 4.77 -2.79 16.09
C LEU A 84 3.24 -2.68 16.27
N ASP A 85 2.57 -3.79 16.52
CA ASP A 85 1.11 -3.83 16.72
C ASP A 85 0.71 -3.06 18.00
N GLU A 86 1.49 -3.18 19.08
CA GLU A 86 1.30 -2.38 20.31
C GLU A 86 1.49 -0.87 20.05
N CYS A 87 2.46 -0.48 19.21
CA CYS A 87 2.62 0.93 18.83
C CYS A 87 1.43 1.43 18.01
N ASN A 88 0.99 0.65 17.03
CA ASN A 88 -0.17 0.99 16.21
C ASN A 88 -1.42 1.17 17.08
N GLU A 89 -1.64 0.30 18.06
CA GLU A 89 -2.76 0.45 19.02
C GLU A 89 -2.67 1.78 19.80
N ARG A 90 -1.48 2.22 20.22
CA ARG A 90 -1.34 3.54 20.89
C ARG A 90 -1.69 4.68 19.94
N VAL A 91 -1.25 4.62 18.69
CA VAL A 91 -1.55 5.63 17.65
C VAL A 91 -3.05 5.67 17.37
N GLU A 92 -3.70 4.52 17.19
CA GLU A 92 -5.15 4.41 17.02
C GLU A 92 -5.93 4.98 18.22
N ASN A 93 -5.38 4.84 19.43
CA ASN A 93 -5.92 5.41 20.66
C ASN A 93 -5.60 6.91 20.87
N GLY A 94 -5.02 7.60 19.87
CA GLY A 94 -4.80 9.05 19.87
C GLY A 94 -3.41 9.50 20.33
N SER A 95 -2.44 8.58 20.41
CA SER A 95 -1.03 8.96 20.57
C SER A 95 -0.54 9.73 19.33
N ASN A 96 0.30 10.75 19.54
CA ASN A 96 0.91 11.56 18.47
C ASN A 96 2.29 11.03 18.02
N GLU A 97 2.64 9.80 18.41
CA GLU A 97 3.89 9.18 17.99
C GLU A 97 3.80 8.56 16.59
N ASN A 98 4.94 8.07 16.08
CA ASN A 98 4.99 7.25 14.88
C ASN A 98 5.69 5.92 15.20
N CYS A 99 5.32 4.86 14.49
CA CYS A 99 5.81 3.50 14.74
C CYS A 99 6.94 3.09 13.79
N ILE A 100 7.72 4.07 13.30
CA ILE A 100 8.76 3.83 12.29
C ILE A 100 9.91 2.99 12.87
N GLU A 101 10.24 3.18 14.14
CA GLU A 101 11.29 2.40 14.81
C GLU A 101 10.90 0.92 14.90
N GLU A 102 9.70 0.62 15.43
CA GLU A 102 9.18 -0.74 15.53
C GLU A 102 9.00 -1.38 14.16
N PHE A 103 8.58 -0.60 13.16
CA PHE A 103 8.50 -1.04 11.78
C PHE A 103 9.87 -1.44 11.23
N PHE A 104 10.90 -0.62 11.41
CA PHE A 104 12.24 -0.95 10.95
C PHE A 104 12.83 -2.16 11.68
N HIS A 105 12.55 -2.33 12.96
CA HIS A 105 12.97 -3.54 13.67
C HIS A 105 12.30 -4.80 13.10
N PHE A 106 10.98 -4.76 12.89
CA PHE A 106 10.24 -5.87 12.30
C PHE A 106 10.73 -6.19 10.88
N MET A 107 10.83 -5.18 10.02
CA MET A 107 11.29 -5.34 8.63
C MET A 107 12.72 -5.85 8.56
N HIS A 108 13.63 -5.32 9.38
CA HIS A 108 15.02 -5.78 9.40
C HIS A 108 15.11 -7.28 9.69
N CYS A 109 14.36 -7.77 10.68
CA CYS A 109 14.29 -9.19 10.98
C CYS A 109 13.72 -10.03 9.82
N ALA A 110 12.62 -9.57 9.21
CA ALA A 110 11.99 -10.28 8.09
C ALA A 110 12.90 -10.31 6.85
N ASP A 111 13.56 -9.20 6.54
CA ASP A 111 14.43 -9.05 5.38
C ASP A 111 15.73 -9.88 5.50
N GLU A 112 16.29 -10.00 6.70
CA GLU A 112 17.44 -10.89 6.94
C GLU A 112 17.12 -12.36 6.58
N CYS A 113 15.87 -12.78 6.82
CA CYS A 113 15.38 -14.10 6.40
C CYS A 113 15.02 -14.15 4.91
N ALA A 114 14.31 -13.14 4.40
CA ALA A 114 13.68 -13.18 3.08
C ALA A 114 14.67 -12.94 1.94
N ALA A 115 15.62 -12.02 2.11
CA ALA A 115 16.55 -11.62 1.05
C ALA A 115 17.27 -12.82 0.37
N PRO A 116 17.94 -13.74 1.09
CA PRO A 116 18.61 -14.87 0.43
C PRO A 116 17.65 -15.82 -0.28
N LYS A 117 16.42 -15.99 0.23
CA LYS A 117 15.39 -16.86 -0.36
C LYS A 117 14.82 -16.24 -1.65
N ILE A 118 14.55 -14.94 -1.64
CA ILE A 118 14.03 -14.20 -2.81
C ILE A 118 15.06 -14.25 -3.95
N PHE A 119 16.34 -13.98 -3.66
CA PHE A 119 17.39 -14.04 -4.69
C PHE A 119 17.69 -15.46 -5.18
N ALA A 120 17.34 -16.50 -4.43
CA ALA A 120 17.40 -17.87 -4.90
C ALA A 120 16.20 -18.25 -5.80
N ALA A 121 15.04 -17.61 -5.59
CA ALA A 121 13.82 -17.83 -6.36
C ALA A 121 13.79 -17.03 -7.68
N THR A 122 14.50 -15.90 -7.73
CA THR A 122 14.66 -15.07 -8.93
C THR A 122 15.88 -15.55 -9.73
N LYS A 123 15.66 -15.99 -10.98
CA LYS A 123 16.74 -16.39 -11.91
C LYS A 123 17.03 -15.29 -12.92
#